data_AF-A0A3D0DBX8-F1
#
_entry.id   AF-A0A3D0DBX8-F1
#
_cell.length_a   1.000
_cell.length_b   1.000
_cell.length_c   1.000
_cell.angle_alpha   90.00
_cell.angle_beta   90.00
_cell.angle_gamma   90.00
#
_symmetry.space_group_name_H-M   'P 1'
#
loop_
_entity.id
_entity.type
_entity.pdbx_description
1 polymer ?
#
loop_
_entity_poly.entity_id
_entity_poly.type
_entity_poly.pdbx_seq_one_letter_code
_entity_poly.pdbx_strand_id
1 'polypeptide(L)'
;LELDHKLYRAGDKARLLVKAPFEGKLLLTIEKDKVLEFKTYNLDSNSAEITLPIKKEYAPNVYITATLIKSTTSLERFSPARAFGMIPLSVENSSQRLSITIDAPEVMKPRQKLDLTIKTNLSKGTKLTVAAVDVGILQLTDFKAPNPFDFFYGKKRPGLNIYDIYSQVYPDIKEAESKLTPGG
;
A
#
# COMPACT_ATOMS: atom_id res chain seq x y z
N LEU A 1 6.86 -8.02 -10.12
CA LEU A 1 7.35 -6.73 -9.58
C LEU A 1 7.83 -6.99 -8.17
N GLU A 2 9.01 -6.49 -7.81
CA GLU A 2 9.57 -6.65 -6.46
C GLU A 2 10.12 -5.31 -6.00
N LEU A 3 9.86 -4.97 -4.74
CA LEU A 3 10.38 -3.78 -4.07
C LEU A 3 11.45 -4.21 -3.08
N ASP A 4 12.49 -3.39 -2.93
CA ASP A 4 13.61 -3.66 -2.02
C ASP A 4 13.22 -3.56 -0.54
N HIS A 5 12.19 -2.78 -0.21
CA HIS A 5 11.69 -2.61 1.16
C HIS A 5 10.16 -2.72 1.22
N LYS A 6 9.64 -3.14 2.38
CA LYS A 6 8.19 -3.22 2.62
C LYS A 6 7.55 -1.86 2.95
N LEU A 7 8.34 -0.91 3.44
CA LEU A 7 7.89 0.38 3.93
C LEU A 7 8.93 1.44 3.59
N TYR A 8 8.45 2.58 3.08
CA TYR A 8 9.30 3.72 2.73
C TYR A 8 8.87 4.96 3.51
N ARG A 9 9.76 5.95 3.57
CA ARG A 9 9.50 7.30 4.03
C ARG A 9 9.62 8.27 2.88
N ALA A 10 8.95 9.41 3.02
CA ALA A 10 9.09 10.46 2.03
C ALA A 10 10.53 10.97 1.96
N GLY A 11 11.08 11.05 0.75
CA GLY A 11 12.49 11.35 0.49
C GLY A 11 13.34 10.12 0.19
N ASP A 12 12.86 8.91 0.51
CA ASP A 12 13.55 7.67 0.16
C ASP A 12 13.57 7.44 -1.36
N LYS A 13 14.42 6.53 -1.80
CA LYS A 13 14.47 6.05 -3.17
C LYS A 13 14.14 4.56 -3.18
N ALA A 14 12.96 4.21 -3.68
CA ALA A 14 12.59 2.81 -3.85
C ALA A 14 13.24 2.23 -5.09
N ARG A 15 13.75 1.00 -4.98
CA ARG A 15 14.25 0.23 -6.12
C ARG A 15 13.21 -0.79 -6.50
N LEU A 16 12.62 -0.60 -7.68
CA LEU A 16 11.64 -1.51 -8.26
C LEU A 16 12.35 -2.44 -9.24
N LEU A 17 12.38 -3.73 -8.93
CA LEU A 17 12.78 -4.77 -9.87
C LEU A 17 11.57 -5.21 -10.68
N VAL A 18 11.62 -4.95 -11.99
CA VAL A 18 10.65 -5.41 -12.98
C VAL A 18 11.19 -6.67 -13.62
N LYS A 19 10.58 -7.82 -13.31
CA LYS A 19 10.81 -9.09 -14.01
C LYS A 19 9.74 -9.23 -15.09
N ALA A 20 10.16 -9.27 -16.34
CA ALA A 20 9.30 -9.27 -17.51
C ALA A 20 9.44 -10.60 -18.27
N PRO A 21 8.34 -11.12 -18.85
CA PRO A 21 8.39 -12.35 -19.64
C PRO A 21 9.06 -12.18 -21.01
N PHE A 22 9.18 -10.94 -21.50
CA PHE A 22 9.74 -10.61 -22.81
C PHE A 22 10.21 -9.15 -22.86
N GLU A 23 10.91 -8.79 -23.92
CA GLU A 23 11.33 -7.42 -24.26
C GLU A 23 10.20 -6.61 -24.90
N GLY A 24 10.20 -5.30 -24.68
CA GLY A 24 9.19 -4.42 -25.23
C GLY A 24 9.06 -3.07 -24.54
N LYS A 25 7.94 -2.40 -24.75
CA LYS A 25 7.67 -1.08 -24.18
C LYS A 25 6.87 -1.21 -22.90
N LEU A 26 7.46 -0.78 -21.79
CA LEU A 26 6.84 -0.76 -20.47
C LEU A 26 6.24 0.61 -20.19
N LEU A 27 4.97 0.66 -19.83
CA LEU A 27 4.32 1.78 -19.16
C LEU A 27 4.28 1.49 -17.66
N LEU A 28 4.98 2.31 -16.88
CA LEU A 28 4.92 2.29 -15.43
C LEU A 28 4.08 3.47 -14.94
N THR A 29 3.11 3.21 -14.08
CA THR A 29 2.27 4.23 -13.44
C THR A 29 2.33 4.10 -11.93
N ILE A 30 2.28 5.24 -11.25
CA ILE A 30 2.11 5.34 -9.80
C ILE A 30 0.72 5.89 -9.55
N GLU A 31 -0.11 5.12 -8.87
CA GLU A 31 -1.56 5.28 -8.85
C GLU A 31 -2.10 5.27 -7.42
N LYS A 32 -3.14 6.08 -7.19
CA LYS A 32 -3.92 6.10 -5.94
C LYS A 32 -5.41 6.16 -6.27
N ASP A 33 -6.06 7.29 -6.02
CA ASP A 33 -7.37 7.68 -6.51
C ASP A 33 -7.34 8.19 -7.96
N LYS A 34 -6.13 8.55 -8.42
CA LYS A 34 -5.79 8.97 -9.78
C LYS A 34 -4.38 8.52 -10.13
N VAL A 35 -4.01 8.66 -11.40
CA VAL A 35 -2.61 8.50 -11.83
C VAL A 35 -1.83 9.72 -11.32
N LEU A 36 -0.83 9.49 -10.47
CA LEU A 36 0.04 10.54 -9.93
C LEU A 36 1.23 10.80 -10.85
N GLU A 37 1.80 9.73 -11.38
CA GLU A 37 2.96 9.78 -12.28
C GLU A 37 2.89 8.62 -13.26
N PHE A 38 3.40 8.84 -14.47
CA PHE A 38 3.57 7.79 -15.46
C PHE A 38 4.90 7.98 -16.18
N LYS A 39 5.53 6.87 -16.57
CA LYS A 39 6.74 6.88 -17.36
C LYS A 39 6.84 5.64 -18.23
N THR A 40 7.36 5.82 -19.43
CA THR A 40 7.60 4.72 -20.36
C THR A 40 9.08 4.35 -20.38
N TYR A 41 9.36 3.06 -20.48
CA TYR A 41 10.70 2.49 -20.60
C TYR A 41 10.72 1.51 -21.76
N ASN A 42 11.86 1.42 -22.45
CA ASN A 42 12.13 0.31 -23.35
C ASN A 42 12.89 -0.74 -22.54
N LEU A 43 12.38 -1.97 -22.53
CA LEU A 43 13.03 -3.12 -21.90
C LEU A 43 13.69 -3.92 -23.00
N ASP A 44 15.02 -3.82 -23.06
CA ASP A 44 15.89 -4.58 -23.95
C ASP A 44 16.30 -5.93 -23.33
N SER A 45 15.76 -6.27 -22.15
CA SER A 45 15.92 -7.58 -21.54
C SER A 45 14.71 -7.93 -20.68
N ASN A 46 14.66 -9.18 -20.20
CA ASN A 46 13.60 -9.70 -19.33
C ASN A 46 13.65 -9.16 -17.88
N SER A 47 14.55 -8.23 -17.56
CA SER A 47 14.57 -7.58 -16.26
C SER A 47 15.05 -6.12 -16.33
N ALA A 48 14.46 -5.26 -15.51
CA ALA A 48 14.91 -3.88 -15.35
C ALA A 48 14.81 -3.42 -13.89
N GLU A 49 15.80 -2.67 -13.41
CA GLU A 49 15.74 -1.99 -12.11
C GLU A 49 15.40 -0.52 -12.33
N ILE A 50 14.33 -0.05 -11.69
CA ILE A 50 13.84 1.33 -11.81
C ILE A 50 13.89 1.97 -10.42
N THR A 51 14.62 3.08 -10.31
CA THR A 51 14.63 3.88 -9.07
C THR A 51 13.50 4.90 -9.08
N LEU A 52 12.67 4.89 -8.03
CA LEU A 52 11.52 5.77 -7.87
C LEU A 52 11.72 6.67 -6.63
N PRO A 53 11.74 8.01 -6.78
CA PRO A 53 11.79 8.90 -5.63
C PRO A 53 10.44 8.89 -4.89
N ILE A 54 10.46 8.60 -3.59
CA ILE A 54 9.26 8.53 -2.77
C ILE A 54 8.83 9.93 -2.34
N LYS A 55 7.64 10.34 -2.80
CA LYS A 55 7.04 11.64 -2.48
C LYS A 55 6.14 11.55 -1.25
N LYS A 56 5.97 12.67 -0.54
CA LYS A 56 5.05 12.76 0.62
C LYS A 56 3.59 12.42 0.27
N GLU A 57 3.18 12.76 -0.94
CA GLU A 57 1.82 12.51 -1.46
C GLU A 57 1.47 11.02 -1.64
N TYR A 58 2.48 10.14 -1.64
CA TYR A 58 2.28 8.69 -1.76
C TYR A 58 1.75 8.06 -0.47
N ALA A 59 1.73 8.80 0.64
CA ALA A 59 1.09 8.33 1.86
C ALA A 59 -0.44 8.21 1.71
N PRO A 60 -1.08 7.21 2.35
CA PRO A 60 -0.45 6.15 3.15
C PRO A 60 0.12 5.01 2.31
N ASN A 61 -0.38 4.84 1.09
CA ASN A 61 0.16 3.93 0.09
C ASN A 61 -0.27 4.36 -1.31
N VAL A 62 0.51 3.92 -2.29
CA VAL A 62 0.21 3.97 -3.73
C VAL A 62 0.34 2.57 -4.32
N TYR A 63 -0.15 2.40 -5.54
CA TYR A 63 0.05 1.19 -6.34
C TYR A 63 0.96 1.53 -7.51
N ILE A 64 1.99 0.72 -7.69
CA ILE A 64 2.81 0.76 -8.89
C ILE A 64 2.24 -0.27 -9.85
N THR A 65 1.82 0.21 -11.01
CA THR A 65 1.27 -0.62 -12.08
C THR A 65 2.23 -0.62 -13.25
N ALA A 66 2.47 -1.79 -13.83
CA ALA A 66 3.37 -2.03 -14.94
C ALA A 66 2.60 -2.73 -16.07
N THR A 67 2.44 -2.06 -17.21
CA THR A 67 1.90 -2.65 -18.43
C THR A 67 2.98 -2.73 -19.48
N LEU A 68 3.34 -3.94 -19.90
CA LEU A 68 4.36 -4.20 -20.89
C LEU A 68 3.72 -4.68 -22.19
N ILE A 69 4.10 -4.06 -23.30
CA ILE A 69 3.62 -4.40 -24.64
C ILE A 69 4.81 -4.91 -25.44
N LYS A 70 4.67 -6.10 -26.05
CA LYS A 70 5.73 -6.74 -26.83
C LYS A 70 6.04 -5.94 -28.10
N SER A 71 7.30 -5.92 -28.50
CA SER A 71 7.69 -5.35 -29.81
C SER A 71 7.13 -6.19 -30.98
N THR A 72 6.68 -5.53 -32.04
CA THR A 72 6.09 -6.16 -33.23
C THR A 72 7.11 -6.88 -34.11
N THR A 73 8.42 -6.65 -33.90
CA THR A 73 9.49 -7.18 -34.74
C THR A 73 9.77 -8.68 -34.50
N SER A 74 9.21 -9.26 -33.43
CA SER A 74 9.41 -10.67 -33.01
C SER A 74 8.09 -11.30 -32.55
N LEU A 75 7.10 -11.33 -33.44
CA LEU A 75 5.84 -12.02 -33.19
C LEU A 75 5.95 -13.49 -33.60
N GLU A 76 6.54 -14.31 -32.74
CA GLU A 76 6.23 -15.74 -32.76
C GLU A 76 4.73 -15.93 -32.57
N ARG A 77 4.14 -16.83 -33.36
CA ARG A 77 2.69 -16.93 -33.63
C ARG A 77 1.80 -17.24 -32.42
N PHE A 78 2.37 -17.41 -31.22
CA PHE A 78 1.66 -17.81 -30.00
C PHE A 78 2.21 -17.18 -28.70
N SER A 79 3.02 -16.13 -28.80
CA SER A 79 3.54 -15.42 -27.61
C SER A 79 2.55 -14.38 -27.07
N PRO A 80 2.43 -14.19 -25.75
CA PRO A 80 1.60 -13.13 -25.18
C PRO A 80 2.02 -11.74 -25.70
N ALA A 81 1.07 -10.95 -26.19
CA ALA A 81 1.34 -9.61 -26.70
C ALA A 81 1.49 -8.56 -25.58
N ARG A 82 0.99 -8.88 -24.38
CA ARG A 82 0.92 -7.97 -23.24
C ARG A 82 1.17 -8.70 -21.92
N ALA A 83 1.86 -8.04 -21.00
CA ALA A 83 2.04 -8.47 -19.62
C ALA A 83 1.66 -7.36 -18.65
N PHE A 84 1.20 -7.74 -17.46
CA PHE A 84 0.73 -6.81 -16.42
C PHE A 84 1.25 -7.20 -15.04
N GLY A 85 1.56 -6.20 -14.23
CA GLY A 85 1.86 -6.39 -12.83
C GLY A 85 1.42 -5.17 -12.01
N MET A 86 1.00 -5.41 -10.77
CA MET A 86 0.67 -4.36 -9.81
C MET A 86 1.27 -4.73 -8.46
N ILE A 87 1.87 -3.77 -7.76
CA ILE A 87 2.42 -3.95 -6.41
C ILE A 87 2.08 -2.73 -5.54
N PRO A 88 1.59 -2.92 -4.30
CA PRO A 88 1.43 -1.81 -3.37
C PRO A 88 2.78 -1.31 -2.87
N LEU A 89 2.92 0.00 -2.73
CA LEU A 89 4.04 0.68 -2.08
C LEU A 89 3.50 1.48 -0.88
N SER A 90 3.90 1.08 0.31
CA SER A 90 3.49 1.72 1.57
C SER A 90 4.46 2.84 1.95
N VAL A 91 3.91 3.99 2.34
CA VAL A 91 4.71 5.15 2.77
C VAL A 91 4.28 5.57 4.17
N GLU A 92 5.19 5.46 5.12
CA GLU A 92 4.99 5.90 6.50
C GLU A 92 5.28 7.39 6.64
N ASN A 93 4.42 8.06 7.40
CA ASN A 93 4.73 9.38 7.93
C ASN A 93 4.80 9.33 9.45
N SER A 94 5.96 8.91 9.98
CA SER A 94 6.19 8.75 11.42
C SER A 94 5.99 10.04 12.21
N SER A 95 6.17 11.20 11.58
CA SER A 95 5.95 12.52 12.22
C SER A 95 4.48 12.78 12.61
N GLN A 96 3.52 12.03 12.06
CA GLN A 96 2.09 12.19 12.35
C GLN A 96 1.56 11.18 13.38
N ARG A 97 2.43 10.36 13.98
CA ARG A 97 2.01 9.40 15.00
C ARG A 97 1.91 10.09 16.37
N LEU A 98 0.71 10.02 16.97
CA LEU A 98 0.47 10.45 18.34
C LEU A 98 0.91 9.33 19.29
N SER A 99 1.95 9.58 20.08
CA SER A 99 2.37 8.68 21.16
C SER A 99 1.59 9.04 22.42
N ILE A 100 0.94 8.05 23.02
CA ILE A 100 0.13 8.21 24.24
C ILE A 100 0.69 7.27 25.30
N THR A 101 0.91 7.80 26.50
CA THR A 101 1.23 7.01 27.70
C THR A 101 0.20 7.33 28.77
N ILE A 102 -0.42 6.30 29.33
CA ILE A 102 -1.41 6.43 30.40
C ILE A 102 -0.73 5.94 31.67
N ASP A 103 -0.68 6.81 32.67
CA ASP A 103 -0.18 6.52 34.01
C ASP A 103 -1.37 6.45 34.96
N ALA A 104 -1.56 5.28 35.55
CA ALA A 104 -2.71 4.90 36.35
C ALA A 104 -2.29 3.81 37.36
N PRO A 105 -2.91 3.73 38.54
CA PRO A 105 -2.64 2.66 39.50
C PRO A 105 -3.07 1.30 38.92
N GLU A 106 -2.24 0.26 39.12
CA GLU A 106 -2.54 -1.11 38.67
C GLU A 106 -3.74 -1.73 39.40
N VAL A 107 -3.93 -1.37 40.67
CA VAL A 107 -5.01 -1.86 41.53
C VAL A 107 -5.64 -0.69 42.29
N MET A 108 -6.96 -0.67 42.37
CA MET A 108 -7.70 0.30 43.17
C MET A 108 -8.89 -0.36 43.88
N LYS A 109 -9.34 0.25 44.97
CA LYS A 109 -10.57 -0.16 45.65
C LYS A 109 -11.80 0.42 44.93
N PRO A 110 -12.97 -0.24 45.01
CA PRO A 110 -14.21 0.31 44.49
C PRO A 110 -14.59 1.66 45.12
N ARG A 111 -15.38 2.45 44.39
CA ARG A 111 -15.94 3.74 44.83
C ARG A 111 -14.88 4.79 45.23
N GLN A 112 -13.67 4.67 44.70
CA GLN A 112 -12.62 5.68 44.82
C GLN A 112 -12.53 6.52 43.55
N LYS A 113 -12.00 7.73 43.66
CA LYS A 113 -11.61 8.52 42.49
C LYS A 113 -10.39 7.88 41.84
N LEU A 114 -10.42 7.79 40.51
CA LEU A 114 -9.29 7.32 39.71
C LEU A 114 -8.59 8.54 39.11
N ASP A 115 -7.36 8.79 39.55
CA ASP A 115 -6.51 9.82 38.96
C ASP A 115 -5.75 9.21 37.77
N LEU A 116 -5.94 9.81 36.59
CA LEU A 116 -5.32 9.38 35.34
C LEU A 116 -4.42 10.49 34.81
N THR A 117 -3.14 10.19 34.61
CA THR A 117 -2.22 11.10 33.94
C THR A 117 -1.95 10.61 32.52
N ILE A 118 -2.33 11.40 31.52
CA ILE A 118 -2.10 11.06 30.10
C ILE A 118 -1.00 11.97 29.55
N LYS A 119 0.07 11.36 29.05
CA LYS A 119 1.21 12.05 28.43
C LYS A 119 1.16 11.84 26.91
N THR A 120 1.39 12.92 26.17
CA THR A 120 1.47 12.88 24.69
C THR A 120 2.76 13.51 24.19
N ASN A 121 3.25 13.08 23.02
CA ASN A 121 4.42 13.69 22.37
C ASN A 121 4.16 15.09 21.78
N LEU A 122 2.89 15.50 21.65
CA LEU A 122 2.52 16.84 21.18
C LEU A 122 2.40 17.82 22.36
N SER A 123 2.92 19.03 22.16
CA SER A 123 3.01 20.05 23.21
C SER A 123 1.71 20.84 23.43
N LYS A 124 0.83 20.97 22.41
CA LYS A 124 -0.46 21.68 22.50
C LYS A 124 -1.49 21.13 21.52
N GLY A 125 -2.77 21.31 21.85
CA GLY A 125 -3.89 21.10 20.91
C GLY A 125 -4.40 19.66 20.78
N THR A 126 -3.90 18.72 21.58
CA THR A 126 -4.38 17.33 21.57
C THR A 126 -5.77 17.23 22.21
N LYS A 127 -6.73 16.66 21.48
CA LYS A 127 -8.04 16.27 22.02
C LYS A 127 -8.02 14.78 22.33
N LEU A 128 -8.54 14.40 23.49
CA LEU A 128 -8.57 13.03 23.96
C LEU A 128 -10.00 12.64 24.34
N THR A 129 -10.35 11.39 24.05
CA THR A 129 -11.57 10.74 24.55
C THR A 129 -11.13 9.53 25.33
N VAL A 130 -11.56 9.45 26.59
CA VAL A 130 -11.18 8.38 27.52
C VAL A 130 -12.43 7.57 27.83
N ALA A 131 -12.32 6.25 27.74
CA ALA A 131 -13.36 5.31 28.10
C ALA A 131 -12.76 4.21 28.98
N ALA A 132 -13.49 3.81 30.01
CA ALA A 132 -13.16 2.67 30.87
C ALA A 132 -14.27 1.64 30.72
N VAL A 133 -13.91 0.40 30.34
CA VAL A 133 -14.85 -0.69 30.03
C VAL A 133 -14.37 -1.96 30.73
N ASP A 134 -15.32 -2.78 31.18
CA ASP A 134 -15.03 -4.08 31.76
C ASP A 134 -14.40 -5.04 30.73
N VAL A 135 -13.27 -5.65 31.09
CA VAL A 135 -12.54 -6.58 30.23
C VAL A 135 -13.40 -7.80 29.84
N GLY A 136 -14.27 -8.27 30.73
CA GLY A 136 -15.19 -9.37 30.45
C GLY A 136 -16.18 -9.05 29.32
N ILE A 137 -16.67 -7.81 29.24
CA ILE A 137 -17.49 -7.36 28.11
C ILE A 137 -16.67 -7.32 26.82
N LEU A 138 -15.44 -6.78 26.88
CA LEU A 138 -14.56 -6.68 25.70
C LEU A 138 -14.18 -8.06 25.14
N GLN A 139 -14.07 -9.07 26.00
CA GLN A 139 -13.71 -10.44 25.62
C GLN A 139 -14.83 -11.17 24.88
N LEU A 140 -16.11 -10.78 25.04
CA LEU A 140 -17.22 -11.41 24.31
C LEU A 140 -17.09 -11.27 22.79
N THR A 141 -16.39 -10.23 22.33
CA THR A 141 -16.25 -9.90 20.91
C THR A 141 -14.79 -9.71 20.48
N ASP A 142 -13.82 -10.13 21.30
CA ASP A 142 -12.38 -9.87 21.08
C ASP A 142 -12.06 -8.40 20.75
N PHE A 143 -12.75 -7.47 21.41
CA PHE A 143 -12.65 -6.05 21.08
C PHE A 143 -11.21 -5.54 21.22
N LYS A 144 -10.72 -4.87 20.17
CA LYS A 144 -9.44 -4.14 20.18
C LYS A 144 -9.72 -2.65 20.22
N ALA A 145 -9.01 -1.93 21.10
CA ALA A 145 -9.07 -0.49 21.12
C ALA A 145 -8.73 0.06 19.72
N PRO A 146 -9.58 0.93 19.14
CA PRO A 146 -9.35 1.45 17.80
C PRO A 146 -8.05 2.24 17.77
N ASN A 147 -7.21 1.98 16.76
CA ASN A 147 -6.02 2.78 16.49
C ASN A 147 -6.29 3.73 15.31
N PRO A 148 -6.48 5.04 15.56
CA PRO A 148 -6.77 6.00 14.49
C PRO A 148 -5.64 6.08 13.46
N PHE A 149 -4.39 5.91 13.90
CA PHE A 149 -3.26 5.94 12.98
C PHE A 149 -3.38 4.79 11.98
N ASP A 150 -3.60 3.56 12.43
CA ASP A 150 -3.76 2.41 11.53
C ASP A 150 -5.03 2.54 10.65
N PHE A 151 -6.09 3.18 11.15
CA PHE A 151 -7.27 3.45 10.34
C PHE A 151 -6.98 4.40 9.17
N PHE A 152 -6.26 5.49 9.40
CA PHE A 152 -5.92 6.46 8.34
C PHE A 152 -4.73 6.03 7.48
N TYR A 153 -3.72 5.40 8.09
CA TYR A 153 -2.45 4.99 7.48
C TYR A 153 -2.36 3.52 7.08
N GLY A 154 -3.38 2.72 7.35
CA GLY A 154 -3.46 1.34 6.87
C GLY A 154 -3.57 1.26 5.34
N LYS A 155 -3.15 0.10 4.78
CA LYS A 155 -3.19 -0.18 3.34
C LYS A 155 -4.60 0.05 2.78
N LYS A 156 -4.72 1.04 1.90
CA LYS A 156 -5.94 1.32 1.14
C LYS A 156 -5.97 0.48 -0.13
N ARG A 157 -7.17 0.06 -0.55
CA ARG A 157 -7.39 -0.62 -1.85
C ARG A 157 -7.00 0.28 -3.03
N PRO A 158 -6.67 -0.28 -4.21
CA PRO A 158 -6.52 0.51 -5.43
C PRO A 158 -7.78 1.34 -5.70
N GLY A 159 -7.60 2.60 -6.08
CA GLY A 159 -8.70 3.52 -6.39
C GLY A 159 -9.12 3.54 -7.86
N LEU A 160 -8.31 2.96 -8.74
CA LEU A 160 -8.53 2.94 -10.18
C LEU A 160 -8.99 1.56 -10.68
N ASN A 161 -9.81 1.60 -11.71
CA ASN A 161 -10.16 0.43 -12.51
C ASN A 161 -9.36 0.46 -13.81
N ILE A 162 -8.80 -0.67 -14.21
CA ILE A 162 -7.94 -0.80 -15.40
C ILE A 162 -8.71 -1.61 -16.43
N TYR A 163 -8.83 -1.06 -17.63
CA TYR A 163 -9.51 -1.69 -18.76
C TYR A 163 -8.55 -1.76 -19.94
N ASP A 164 -8.56 -2.89 -20.66
CA ASP A 164 -7.83 -3.05 -21.91
C ASP A 164 -8.59 -3.99 -22.87
N ILE A 165 -8.28 -3.92 -24.15
CA ILE A 165 -8.93 -4.72 -25.22
C ILE A 165 -8.00 -5.80 -25.79
N TYR A 166 -6.84 -6.05 -25.17
CA TYR A 166 -5.82 -6.92 -25.77
C TYR A 166 -6.29 -8.37 -25.89
N SER A 167 -7.12 -8.86 -24.97
CA SER A 167 -7.74 -10.18 -25.04
C SER A 167 -8.73 -10.31 -26.21
N GLN A 168 -9.38 -9.23 -26.62
CA GLN A 168 -10.33 -9.25 -27.74
C GLN A 168 -9.62 -9.20 -29.10
N VAL A 169 -8.48 -8.51 -29.17
CA VAL A 169 -7.66 -8.40 -30.38
C VAL A 169 -6.75 -9.63 -30.55
N TYR A 170 -6.32 -10.24 -29.45
CA TYR A 170 -5.53 -11.47 -29.42
C TYR A 170 -6.26 -12.56 -28.62
N PRO A 171 -7.27 -13.22 -29.21
CA PRO A 171 -8.15 -14.17 -28.51
C PRO A 171 -7.44 -15.41 -27.92
N ASP A 172 -6.20 -15.68 -28.31
CA ASP A 172 -5.38 -16.76 -27.75
C ASP A 172 -4.73 -16.40 -26.39
N ILE A 173 -4.83 -15.14 -25.95
CA ILE A 173 -4.45 -14.72 -24.60
C ILE A 173 -5.61 -15.09 -23.67
N LYS A 174 -5.55 -16.28 -23.06
CA LYS A 174 -6.45 -16.66 -21.96
C LYS A 174 -6.50 -15.51 -20.95
N GLU A 175 -7.71 -15.09 -20.57
CA GLU A 175 -7.92 -14.13 -19.51
C GLU A 175 -7.04 -14.53 -18.31
N ALA A 176 -6.12 -13.64 -17.94
CA ALA A 176 -5.55 -13.70 -16.61
C ALA A 176 -6.70 -13.31 -15.68
N GLU A 177 -7.56 -14.27 -15.33
CA GLU A 177 -8.46 -14.16 -14.20
C GLU A 177 -7.56 -13.80 -13.01
N SER A 178 -7.55 -12.51 -12.68
CA SER A 178 -7.08 -12.03 -11.40
C SER A 178 -8.02 -12.64 -10.37
N LYS A 179 -7.71 -13.85 -9.90
CA LYS A 179 -8.16 -14.31 -8.60
C LYS A 179 -7.54 -13.34 -7.60
N LEU A 180 -8.27 -12.27 -7.33
CA LEU A 180 -8.15 -11.52 -6.09
C LEU A 180 -8.44 -12.53 -4.99
N THR A 181 -7.40 -13.18 -4.48
CA THR A 181 -7.53 -14.02 -3.30
C THR A 181 -7.90 -13.09 -2.15
N PRO A 182 -9.07 -13.25 -1.52
CA PRO A 182 -9.36 -12.56 -0.29
C PRO A 182 -8.62 -13.33 0.81
N GLY A 183 -7.40 -12.89 1.15
CA GLY A 183 -6.70 -13.39 2.34
C GLY A 183 -5.18 -13.34 2.24
N GLY A 184 -4.57 -12.58 3.16
CA GLY A 184 -3.13 -12.56 3.45
C GLY A 184 -2.43 -11.27 3.10
#